data_AF-A0A7K2Z7E6-F1
#
_entry.id   AF-A0A7K2Z7E6-F1
#
_cell.length_a   1.000
_cell.length_b   1.000
_cell.length_c   1.000
_cell.angle_alpha   90.00
_cell.angle_beta   90.00
_cell.angle_gamma   90.00
#
_symmetry.space_group_name_H-M   'P 1'
#
loop_
_entity.id
_entity.type
_entity.pdbx_description
1 polymer ?
#
loop_
_entity_poly.entity_id
_entity_poly.type
_entity_poly.pdbx_seq_one_letter_code
_entity_poly.pdbx_strand_id
1 'polypeptide(L)' 'MIDILVAGGGPAGLAAAIQAARAGLEAVVVEPRPAPVD' A
#
# COMPACT_ATOMS: atom_id res chain seq x y z
N MET A 1 -13.70 -6.26 -1.41
CA MET A 1 -14.21 -5.03 -0.74
C MET A 1 -12.99 -4.47 -0.08
N ILE A 2 -12.49 -3.31 -0.49
CA ILE A 2 -11.19 -2.85 0.01
C ILE A 2 -11.36 -2.37 1.46
N ASP A 3 -10.60 -2.99 2.38
CA ASP A 3 -10.58 -2.58 3.79
C ASP A 3 -9.67 -1.36 3.99
N ILE A 4 -8.53 -1.33 3.29
CA ILE A 4 -7.54 -0.24 3.37
C ILE A 4 -7.07 0.18 1.99
N LEU A 5 -7.12 1.49 1.72
CA LEU A 5 -6.48 2.12 0.57
C LEU A 5 -5.23 2.90 1.02
N VAL A 6 -4.09 2.60 0.41
CA VAL A 6 -2.82 3.32 0.64
C VAL A 6 -2.50 4.18 -0.57
N ALA A 7 -2.43 5.49 -0.39
CA ALA A 7 -2.02 6.43 -1.43
C ALA A 7 -0.50 6.66 -1.39
N GLY A 8 0.21 6.12 -2.38
CA GLY A 8 1.67 6.20 -2.52
C GLY A 8 2.37 4.86 -2.31
N GLY A 9 3.23 4.50 -3.27
CA GLY A 9 4.01 3.26 -3.32
C GLY A 9 5.46 3.40 -2.81
N GLY A 10 5.76 4.47 -2.07
CA GLY A 10 7.05 4.63 -1.41
C GLY A 10 7.22 3.72 -0.19
N PRO A 11 8.39 3.73 0.47
CA PRO A 11 8.73 2.79 1.55
C PRO A 11 7.70 2.78 2.70
N ALA A 12 7.22 3.95 3.12
CA ALA A 12 6.22 4.06 4.17
C ALA A 12 4.86 3.47 3.77
N GLY A 13 4.41 3.73 2.52
CA GLY A 13 3.15 3.22 2.01
C GLY A 13 3.17 1.70 1.86
N LEU A 14 4.26 1.16 1.31
CA LEU A 14 4.44 -0.30 1.20
C LEU A 14 4.53 -0.96 2.57
N ALA A 15 5.24 -0.36 3.53
CA ALA A 15 5.30 -0.87 4.89
C ALA A 15 3.90 -0.92 5.53
N ALA A 16 3.08 0.13 5.35
CA ALA A 16 1.70 0.16 5.83
C ALA A 16 0.84 -0.92 5.17
N ALA A 17 0.91 -1.07 3.84
CA ALA A 17 0.17 -2.10 3.11
C ALA A 17 0.53 -3.52 3.55
N ILE A 18 1.82 -3.79 3.77
CA ILE A 18 2.30 -5.08 4.29
C ILE A 18 1.75 -5.34 5.70
N GLN A 19 1.76 -4.33 6.59
CA GLN A 19 1.19 -4.52 7.92
C GLN A 19 -0.32 -4.77 7.87
N ALA A 20 -1.07 -4.07 7.02
CA ALA A 20 -2.49 -4.30 6.82
C ALA A 20 -2.78 -5.73 6.33
N ALA A 21 -2.02 -6.21 5.33
CA ALA A 21 -2.13 -7.58 4.85
C ALA A 21 -1.80 -8.62 5.93
N ARG A 22 -0.76 -8.37 6.76
CA ARG A 22 -0.42 -9.23 7.91
C ARG A 22 -1.49 -9.26 9.00
N ALA A 23 -2.31 -8.22 9.09
CA ALA A 23 -3.47 -8.15 9.97
C ALA A 23 -4.73 -8.81 9.37
N GLY A 24 -4.64 -9.35 8.15
CA GLY A 24 -5.74 -10.03 7.46
C GLY A 24 -6.69 -9.11 6.69
N LEU A 25 -6.29 -7.86 6.42
CA LEU A 25 -7.10 -6.88 5.69
C LEU A 25 -6.78 -6.90 4.18
N GLU A 26 -7.81 -6.65 3.35
CA GLU A 26 -7.64 -6.38 1.92
C GLU A 26 -7.08 -4.97 1.71
N ALA A 27 -5.78 -4.88 1.41
CA ALA A 27 -5.08 -3.62 1.18
C ALA A 27 -4.82 -3.37 -0.32
N VAL A 28 -5.19 -2.19 -0.81
CA VAL A 28 -4.90 -1.73 -2.18
C VAL A 28 -3.96 -0.53 -2.12
N VAL A 29 -2.86 -0.59 -2.85
CA VAL A 29 -1.91 0.52 -3.00
C VAL A 29 -2.15 1.22 -4.33
N VAL A 30 -2.29 2.54 -4.30
CA VAL A 30 -2.37 3.38 -5.50
C VAL A 30 -1.14 4.26 -5.56
N GLU A 31 -0.28 4.00 -6.54
CA GLU A 31 0.90 4.81 -6.86
C GLU A 31 0.74 5.34 -8.30
N PRO A 32 0.58 6.65 -8.49
CA PRO A 32 0.39 7.23 -9.82
C PRO A 32 1.65 7.15 -10.69
N ARG A 33 2.84 6.94 -10.10
CA ARG A 33 4.08 6.76 -10.87
C ARG A 33 4.26 5.30 -11.27
N PRO A 34 4.79 5.03 -12.47
CA PRO A 34 5.05 3.67 -12.92
C PRO A 34 6.23 3.00 -12.21
N ALA A 35 7.10 3.77 -11.55
CA ALA A 35 8.25 3.28 -10.80
C ALA A 35 8.23 3.81 -9.36
N PRO A 36 8.75 3.04 -8.38
CA PRO A 36 8.99 3.53 -7.04
C PRO A 36 9.85 4.80 -7.06
N VAL A 37 9.60 5.69 -6.10
CA VAL A 37 10.59 6.72 -5.75
C VAL A 37 11.62 6.01 -4.92
N ASP A 38 12.63 5.50 -5.60
CA ASP A 38 13.92 5.37 -4.97
C ASP A 38 14.54 6.78 -4.88
#